data_AF-G0U2R3-F1
#
_entry.id   AF-G0U2R3-F1
#
_cell.length_a   1.000
_cell.length_b   1.000
_cell.length_c   1.000
_cell.angle_alpha   90.00
_cell.angle_beta   90.00
_cell.angle_gamma   90.00
#
_symmetry.space_group_name_H-M   'P 1'
#
loop_
_entity.id
_entity.type
_entity.pdbx_description
1 polymer ?
#
loop_
_entity_poly.entity_id
_entity_poly.type
_entity_poly.pdbx_seq_one_letter_code
_entity_poly.pdbx_strand_id
1 'polypeptide(L)'
;MVSDCSGPLRHRMRMEPDIPLDFSDIAIVKEMIARNNSQTKLRRRLKPGDFINEVFSELGSRATTDSAFVAVVFEFLEECMVKHGSLPRSATLAKVLYSWLDKGLVKDGQVLLRRVLQANIATPRVVVDEKVATVSLRLLTESEQVDLDLAAKIISLLPDGSHRRRLYLPLFEHAARTGDVSLAFGMLRCGRSKGIEFWDVDYHQLLLCLERVAATRDIEPLMTELLECMVDHHPVVGGKNGALLRKLLKGEATTVNKDKGMCDRCGTALYSFDFSPGDRETLLNDIETKLIEPRLGSPGSCESASKVSSVEIERRVGEFQKFKELISILEYDAVIDGANVGYYGLSSWYRAAKEALLSSRGVDPTKVSEHELCEVPVPVDVPPKFPLIDEMLTHARRLRSKSLVMLHRRHRNLLLESSLVVCPGFLNDDYCWLYAAIRKPNCLVVSNDQMRDHHFSLLSRRSFLRWRQRHRVTYAGRFNRMTGAVTLLLSPPRPYAIWVQRGRVSGTHWHIPVRSTCDIIDQATNRKTENDVDVGKDGDDAYDTWLCTAGSVCTRIAGETP
;
A
#
# COMPACT_ATOMS: atom_id res chain seq x y z
N MET A 1 34.37 -27.52 53.27
CA MET A 1 35.36 -26.88 52.37
C MET A 1 35.31 -27.65 51.06
N VAL A 2 35.00 -27.14 49.87
CA VAL A 2 34.73 -25.79 49.36
C VAL A 2 33.61 -25.95 48.32
N SER A 3 32.63 -25.06 48.34
CA SER A 3 31.55 -24.98 47.35
C SER A 3 32.03 -24.16 46.17
N ASP A 4 32.29 -24.81 45.03
CA ASP A 4 32.54 -24.12 43.76
C ASP A 4 31.21 -23.81 43.06
N CYS A 5 30.60 -22.70 43.47
CA CYS A 5 29.57 -22.02 42.68
C CYS A 5 30.18 -20.80 41.99
N SER A 6 30.90 -21.03 40.89
CA SER A 6 31.28 -19.98 39.94
C SER A 6 30.13 -19.73 38.96
N GLY A 7 29.11 -19.00 39.43
CA GLY A 7 28.12 -18.40 38.52
C GLY A 7 28.80 -17.46 37.53
N PRO A 8 28.26 -17.26 36.31
CA PRO A 8 28.88 -16.37 35.33
C PRO A 8 29.01 -14.97 35.92
N LEU A 9 30.21 -14.39 35.81
CA LEU A 9 30.49 -13.01 36.17
C LEU A 9 29.42 -12.12 35.54
N ARG A 10 28.54 -11.52 36.37
CA ARG A 10 27.68 -10.43 35.95
C ARG A 10 28.59 -9.40 35.28
N HIS A 11 28.47 -9.26 33.97
CA HIS A 11 29.19 -8.25 33.21
C HIS A 11 29.01 -6.92 33.94
N ARG A 12 30.08 -6.38 34.54
CA ARG A 12 30.09 -5.02 35.07
C ARG A 12 29.67 -4.13 33.90
N MET A 13 28.43 -3.63 33.94
CA MET A 13 27.95 -2.70 32.93
C MET A 13 28.95 -1.54 32.93
N ARG A 14 29.65 -1.38 31.82
CA ARG A 14 30.73 -0.40 31.67
C ARG A 14 30.09 0.98 31.73
N MET A 15 30.47 1.78 32.73
CA MET A 15 30.10 3.19 32.79
C MET A 15 30.78 3.90 31.62
N GLU A 16 30.02 4.67 30.83
CA GLU A 16 30.60 5.50 29.77
C GLU A 16 31.61 6.50 30.38
N PRO A 17 32.74 6.79 29.71
CA PRO A 17 33.74 7.71 30.23
C PRO A 17 33.22 9.16 30.34
N ASP A 18 33.91 10.00 31.10
CA ASP A 18 33.65 11.45 31.12
C ASP A 18 33.83 12.05 29.72
N ILE A 19 32.87 12.89 29.33
CA ILE A 19 33.06 13.78 28.18
C ILE A 19 33.96 14.92 28.68
N PRO A 20 35.11 15.17 28.04
CA PRO A 20 36.03 16.25 28.45
C PRO A 20 35.36 17.63 28.41
N LEU A 21 35.74 18.55 29.31
CA LEU A 21 35.15 19.90 29.34
C LEU A 21 35.55 20.78 28.14
N ASP A 22 36.68 20.47 27.49
CA ASP A 22 37.15 21.06 26.24
C ASP A 22 36.44 20.49 25.01
N PHE A 23 35.47 19.57 25.20
CA PHE A 23 34.62 19.09 24.12
C PHE A 23 33.83 20.21 23.45
N SER A 24 33.46 21.28 24.16
CA SER A 24 32.80 22.46 23.58
C SER A 24 33.35 23.73 24.24
N ASP A 25 33.50 24.82 23.49
CA ASP A 25 33.88 26.13 24.04
C ASP A 25 32.67 26.91 24.56
N ILE A 26 31.46 26.51 24.18
CA ILE A 26 30.20 27.19 24.50
C ILE A 26 29.87 26.95 25.99
N ALA A 27 29.72 28.05 26.74
CA ALA A 27 29.53 28.02 28.19
C ALA A 27 28.34 27.14 28.63
N ILE A 28 27.18 27.30 27.98
CA ILE A 28 25.98 26.50 28.31
C ILE A 28 26.18 25.00 28.00
N VAL A 29 26.98 24.66 26.99
CA VAL A 29 27.28 23.26 26.66
C VAL A 29 28.25 22.67 27.69
N LYS A 30 29.20 23.44 28.22
CA LYS A 30 30.07 23.02 29.34
C LYS A 30 29.26 22.67 30.59
N GLU A 31 28.21 23.43 30.89
CA GLU A 31 27.28 23.09 31.98
C GLU A 31 26.53 21.77 31.69
N MET A 32 26.13 21.53 30.44
CA MET A 32 25.49 20.28 30.03
C MET A 32 26.46 19.09 30.10
N ILE A 33 27.75 19.29 29.81
CA ILE A 33 28.80 18.27 29.97
C ILE A 33 28.93 17.91 31.45
N ALA A 34 29.04 18.90 32.34
CA ALA A 34 29.09 18.67 33.79
C ALA A 34 27.84 17.91 34.28
N ARG A 35 26.65 18.29 33.79
CA ARG A 35 25.38 17.60 34.08
C ARG A 35 25.40 16.14 33.60
N ASN A 36 25.90 15.86 32.40
CA ASN A 36 26.02 14.51 31.85
C ASN A 36 27.01 13.65 32.66
N ASN A 37 28.18 14.21 32.98
CA ASN A 37 29.23 13.52 33.74
C ASN A 37 28.81 13.23 35.19
N SER A 38 27.92 14.06 35.77
CA SER A 38 27.33 13.81 37.10
C SER A 38 26.29 12.67 37.14
N GLN A 39 25.84 12.14 35.99
CA GLN A 39 24.82 11.08 35.96
C GLN A 39 25.38 9.74 36.46
N THR A 40 24.81 9.25 37.56
CA THR A 40 25.18 7.95 38.16
C THR A 40 24.43 6.77 37.54
N LYS A 41 23.31 7.02 36.83
CA LYS A 41 22.52 5.98 36.17
C LYS A 41 23.07 5.71 34.77
N LEU A 42 23.50 4.47 34.52
CA LEU A 42 24.21 4.06 33.30
C LEU A 42 23.45 4.33 31.99
N ARG A 43 22.10 4.28 32.00
CA ARG A 43 21.26 4.60 30.82
C ARG A 43 21.02 6.10 30.60
N ARG A 44 21.39 6.96 31.55
CA ARG A 44 21.22 8.42 31.47
C ARG A 44 22.51 9.14 31.10
N ARG A 45 23.65 8.48 31.26
CA ARG A 45 24.96 9.01 30.89
C ARG A 45 25.20 8.76 29.40
N LEU A 46 25.34 9.83 28.64
CA LEU A 46 25.44 9.79 27.19
C LEU A 46 26.90 9.70 26.74
N LYS A 47 27.14 8.90 25.70
CA LYS A 47 28.40 8.91 24.92
C LYS A 47 28.45 10.13 24.00
N PRO A 48 29.62 10.57 23.50
CA PRO A 48 29.77 11.82 22.74
C PRO A 48 28.76 12.02 21.61
N GLY A 49 28.51 10.98 20.79
CA GLY A 49 27.54 11.07 19.70
C GLY A 49 26.09 11.27 20.18
N ASP A 50 25.65 10.58 21.24
CA ASP A 50 24.30 10.78 21.79
C ASP A 50 24.18 12.12 22.52
N PHE A 51 25.27 12.57 23.16
CA PHE A 51 25.36 13.88 23.81
C PHE A 51 25.16 15.03 22.82
N ILE A 52 25.84 15.00 21.65
CA ILE A 52 25.62 16.00 20.59
C ILE A 52 24.15 16.11 20.21
N ASN A 53 23.44 14.99 20.10
CA ASN A 53 22.02 14.98 19.75
C ASN A 53 21.13 15.56 20.85
N GLU A 54 21.41 15.24 22.11
CA GLU A 54 20.66 15.77 23.25
C GLU A 54 20.87 17.28 23.38
N VAL A 55 22.12 17.74 23.32
CA VAL A 55 22.45 19.17 23.36
C VAL A 55 21.80 19.92 22.22
N PHE A 56 21.93 19.43 20.98
CA PHE A 56 21.32 20.08 19.82
C PHE A 56 19.79 20.16 19.94
N SER A 57 19.14 19.10 20.45
CA SER A 57 17.70 19.11 20.70
C SER A 57 17.29 20.08 21.81
N GLU A 58 18.04 20.16 22.92
CA GLU A 58 17.72 21.03 24.05
C GLU A 58 17.93 22.51 23.65
N LEU A 59 19.05 22.84 23.00
CA LEU A 59 19.30 24.18 22.47
C LEU A 59 18.25 24.59 21.44
N GLY A 60 17.91 23.69 20.50
CA GLY A 60 16.86 23.93 19.52
C GLY A 60 15.48 24.18 20.15
N SER A 61 15.15 23.47 21.23
CA SER A 61 13.92 23.70 21.99
C SER A 61 13.93 25.06 22.69
N ARG A 62 15.05 25.43 23.34
CA ARG A 62 15.18 26.73 24.00
C ARG A 62 15.10 27.91 23.03
N ALA A 63 15.61 27.74 21.81
CA ALA A 63 15.51 28.74 20.75
C ALA A 63 14.06 29.13 20.41
N THR A 64 13.08 28.24 20.64
CA THR A 64 11.66 28.55 20.42
C THR A 64 11.05 29.47 21.48
N THR A 65 11.68 29.58 22.65
CA THR A 65 11.26 30.45 23.75
C THR A 65 12.14 31.68 23.92
N ASP A 66 13.41 31.58 23.53
CA ASP A 66 14.41 32.63 23.61
C ASP A 66 15.27 32.64 22.35
N SER A 67 15.11 33.68 21.53
CA SER A 67 15.80 33.82 20.25
C SER A 67 17.32 33.91 20.38
N ALA A 68 17.87 34.25 21.56
CA ALA A 68 19.32 34.26 21.77
C ALA A 68 19.93 32.86 21.55
N PHE A 69 19.17 31.80 21.83
CA PHE A 69 19.62 30.42 21.62
C PHE A 69 19.69 30.02 20.14
N VAL A 70 19.10 30.78 19.21
CA VAL A 70 19.26 30.52 17.77
C VAL A 70 20.74 30.64 17.38
N ALA A 71 21.42 31.70 17.84
CA ALA A 71 22.84 31.91 17.60
C ALA A 71 23.68 30.78 18.22
N VAL A 72 23.32 30.34 19.43
CA VAL A 72 23.99 29.23 20.13
C VAL A 72 23.83 27.90 19.38
N VAL A 73 22.67 27.64 18.79
CA VAL A 73 22.45 26.45 17.94
C VAL A 73 23.35 26.48 16.72
N PHE A 74 23.50 27.64 16.08
CA PHE A 74 24.41 27.79 14.94
C PHE A 74 25.87 27.60 15.35
N GLU A 75 26.31 28.22 16.44
CA GLU A 75 27.66 28.07 16.97
C GLU A 75 27.96 26.60 17.31
N PHE A 76 27.02 25.91 17.96
CA PHE A 76 27.20 24.51 18.31
C PHE A 76 27.22 23.58 17.09
N LEU A 77 26.46 23.90 16.02
CA LEU A 77 26.53 23.15 14.76
C LEU A 77 27.92 23.27 14.11
N GLU A 78 28.49 24.48 14.09
CA GLU A 78 29.85 24.70 13.57
C GLU A 78 30.90 23.97 14.43
N GLU A 79 30.79 23.99 15.77
CA GLU A 79 31.68 23.21 16.64
C GLU A 79 31.59 21.72 16.33
N CYS A 80 30.39 21.19 16.13
CA CYS A 80 30.19 19.79 15.77
C CYS A 80 30.93 19.42 14.47
N MET A 81 30.88 20.30 13.48
CA MET A 81 31.58 20.11 12.20
C MET A 81 33.10 20.18 12.36
N VAL A 82 33.60 21.26 12.96
CA VAL A 82 35.04 21.59 13.00
C VAL A 82 35.79 20.74 14.02
N LYS A 83 35.25 20.59 15.24
CA LYS A 83 35.94 19.90 16.34
C LYS A 83 35.69 18.40 16.34
N HIS A 84 34.49 17.96 15.96
CA HIS A 84 34.09 16.57 16.13
C HIS A 84 33.98 15.79 14.82
N GLY A 85 34.04 16.47 13.65
CA GLY A 85 33.82 15.82 12.36
C GLY A 85 32.50 15.06 12.30
N SER A 86 31.49 15.52 13.03
CA SER A 86 30.22 14.83 13.20
C SER A 86 29.06 15.81 13.24
N LEU A 87 27.88 15.36 12.83
CA LEU A 87 26.67 16.18 12.81
C LEU A 87 25.59 15.54 13.68
N PRO A 88 24.62 16.33 14.17
CA PRO A 88 23.43 15.77 14.79
C PRO A 88 22.74 14.78 13.84
N ARG A 89 22.15 13.72 14.39
CA ARG A 89 21.41 12.72 13.60
C ARG A 89 20.25 13.37 12.87
N SER A 90 19.88 12.80 11.73
CA SER A 90 18.75 13.25 10.92
C SER A 90 17.45 13.41 11.73
N ALA A 91 17.15 12.46 12.63
CA ALA A 91 15.97 12.52 13.50
C ALA A 91 15.97 13.75 14.42
N THR A 92 17.14 14.13 14.94
CA THR A 92 17.31 15.30 15.81
C THR A 92 17.19 16.60 15.00
N LEU A 93 17.84 16.65 13.84
CA LEU A 93 17.75 17.80 12.92
C LEU A 93 16.30 18.04 12.49
N ALA A 94 15.62 16.98 12.05
CA ALA A 94 14.22 17.06 11.66
C ALA A 94 13.33 17.56 12.82
N LYS A 95 13.56 17.05 14.04
CA LYS A 95 12.82 17.49 15.23
C LYS A 95 12.98 18.99 15.49
N VAL A 96 14.20 19.51 15.44
CA VAL A 96 14.47 20.94 15.66
C VAL A 96 13.85 21.79 14.54
N LEU A 97 14.03 21.40 13.28
CA LEU A 97 13.46 22.12 12.13
C LEU A 97 11.93 22.15 12.17
N TYR A 98 11.27 21.04 12.54
CA TYR A 98 9.81 21.02 12.71
C TYR A 98 9.38 21.95 13.84
N SER A 99 10.06 21.87 14.99
CA SER A 99 9.77 22.75 16.12
C SER A 99 9.93 24.23 15.79
N TRP A 100 10.90 24.58 14.94
CA TRP A 100 11.14 25.96 14.53
C TRP A 100 10.10 26.43 13.52
N LEU A 101 9.74 25.57 12.56
CA LEU A 101 8.63 25.82 11.62
C LEU A 101 7.33 26.10 12.38
N ASP A 102 6.92 25.21 13.30
CA ASP A 102 5.67 25.32 14.06
C ASP A 102 5.62 26.55 14.98
N LYS A 103 6.79 27.06 15.38
CA LYS A 103 6.93 28.22 16.28
C LYS A 103 7.20 29.54 15.54
N GLY A 104 7.14 29.53 14.20
CA GLY A 104 7.29 30.74 13.39
C GLY A 104 8.74 31.20 13.15
N LEU A 105 9.74 30.39 13.53
CA LEU A 105 11.17 30.64 13.29
C LEU A 105 11.58 30.23 11.86
N VAL A 106 10.78 30.62 10.86
CA VAL A 106 10.95 30.16 9.47
C VAL A 106 12.29 30.62 8.90
N LYS A 107 12.64 31.91 9.07
CA LYS A 107 13.90 32.48 8.54
C LYS A 107 15.12 31.80 9.16
N ASP A 108 15.11 31.62 10.48
CA ASP A 108 16.20 30.96 11.18
C ASP A 108 16.30 29.48 10.79
N GLY A 109 15.16 28.80 10.60
CA GLY A 109 15.11 27.44 10.09
C GLY A 109 15.69 27.30 8.68
N GLN A 110 15.45 28.28 7.80
CA GLN A 110 16.06 28.32 6.47
C GLN A 110 17.57 28.55 6.52
N VAL A 111 18.06 29.38 7.45
CA VAL A 111 19.51 29.56 7.68
C VAL A 111 20.12 28.26 8.18
N LEU A 112 19.47 27.61 9.16
CA LEU A 112 19.91 26.32 9.70
C LEU A 112 20.01 25.26 8.59
N LEU A 113 18.97 25.17 7.76
CA LEU A 113 18.92 24.29 6.60
C LEU A 113 20.12 24.50 5.67
N ARG A 114 20.39 25.75 5.27
CA ARG A 114 21.51 26.04 4.35
C ARG A 114 22.85 25.61 4.95
N ARG A 115 23.08 25.83 6.25
CA ARG A 115 24.28 25.35 6.95
C ARG A 115 24.38 23.83 6.99
N VAL A 116 23.28 23.14 7.33
CA VAL A 116 23.23 21.67 7.33
C VAL A 116 23.53 21.09 5.94
N LEU A 117 23.00 21.70 4.88
CA LEU A 117 23.26 21.26 3.51
C LEU A 117 24.71 21.49 3.09
N GLN A 118 25.30 22.63 3.45
CA GLN A 118 26.72 22.89 3.23
C GLN A 118 27.60 21.87 3.96
N ALA A 119 27.27 21.58 5.21
CA ALA A 119 27.96 20.58 6.03
C ALA A 119 27.86 19.17 5.47
N ASN A 120 26.68 18.79 4.94
CA ASN A 120 26.45 17.50 4.30
C ASN A 120 27.27 17.31 3.02
N ILE A 121 27.55 18.38 2.26
CA ILE A 121 28.43 18.30 1.09
C ILE A 121 29.89 18.10 1.51
N ALA A 122 30.31 18.75 2.61
CA ALA A 122 31.68 18.67 3.11
C ALA A 122 32.00 17.34 3.81
N THR A 123 31.00 16.55 4.20
CA THR A 123 31.18 15.35 5.02
C THR A 123 30.62 14.11 4.32
N PRO A 124 31.36 12.99 4.18
CA PRO A 124 30.88 11.78 3.50
C PRO A 124 29.79 10.98 4.25
N ARG A 125 29.09 11.59 5.22
CA ARG A 125 27.99 10.96 5.96
C ARG A 125 26.66 11.56 5.51
N VAL A 126 25.71 10.70 5.13
CA VAL A 126 24.36 11.11 4.75
C VAL A 126 23.61 11.57 6.00
N VAL A 127 23.51 12.88 6.18
CA VAL A 127 22.77 13.51 7.30
C VAL A 127 21.37 13.93 6.87
N VAL A 128 21.20 14.24 5.59
CA VAL A 128 19.90 14.56 4.99
C VAL A 128 19.21 13.27 4.57
N ASP A 129 18.35 12.76 5.44
CA ASP A 129 17.39 11.72 5.08
C ASP A 129 16.07 12.35 4.61
N GLU A 130 15.13 11.50 4.23
CA GLU A 130 13.84 11.92 3.72
C GLU A 130 13.04 12.81 4.71
N LYS A 131 13.20 12.62 6.03
CA LYS A 131 12.48 13.42 7.03
C LYS A 131 13.04 14.83 7.08
N VAL A 132 14.37 14.95 7.08
CA VAL A 132 15.06 16.25 7.01
C VAL A 132 14.69 16.94 5.71
N ALA A 133 14.73 16.25 4.57
CA ALA A 133 14.32 16.81 3.29
C ALA A 133 12.87 17.32 3.29
N THR A 134 11.93 16.55 3.86
CA THR A 134 10.51 16.95 3.94
C THR A 134 10.32 18.27 4.71
N VAL A 135 10.89 18.37 5.92
CA VAL A 135 10.74 19.60 6.72
C VAL A 135 11.49 20.78 6.10
N SER A 136 12.60 20.50 5.42
CA SER A 136 13.35 21.51 4.67
C SER A 136 12.51 22.12 3.55
N LEU A 137 11.81 21.29 2.78
CA LEU A 137 10.91 21.76 1.72
C LEU A 137 9.72 22.55 2.29
N ARG A 138 9.17 22.16 3.45
CA ARG A 138 8.16 22.96 4.17
C ARG A 138 8.70 24.35 4.53
N LEU A 139 9.86 24.42 5.17
CA LEU A 139 10.50 25.70 5.52
C LEU A 139 10.76 26.60 4.31
N LEU A 140 11.20 26.03 3.19
CA LEU A 140 11.42 26.80 1.97
C LEU A 140 10.11 27.34 1.38
N THR A 141 9.05 26.54 1.42
CA THR A 141 7.75 26.87 0.82
C THR A 141 6.90 27.83 1.64
N GLU A 142 7.23 28.08 2.91
CA GLU A 142 6.58 29.11 3.73
C GLU A 142 6.88 30.55 3.27
N SER A 143 7.96 30.77 2.50
CA SER A 143 8.30 32.09 1.96
C SER A 143 7.56 32.39 0.64
N GLU A 144 7.31 33.67 0.36
CA GLU A 144 6.69 34.10 -0.90
C GLU A 144 7.57 33.77 -2.12
N GLN A 145 8.89 33.88 -1.95
CA GLN A 145 9.88 33.47 -2.95
C GLN A 145 10.53 32.17 -2.51
N VAL A 146 10.36 31.11 -3.30
CA VAL A 146 10.97 29.81 -3.06
C VAL A 146 12.23 29.68 -3.91
N ASP A 147 13.31 29.29 -3.25
CA ASP A 147 14.55 28.89 -3.90
C ASP A 147 14.35 27.51 -4.56
N LEU A 148 13.87 27.51 -5.80
CA LEU A 148 13.51 26.30 -6.55
C LEU A 148 14.73 25.42 -6.82
N ASP A 149 15.89 26.02 -7.06
CA ASP A 149 17.15 25.30 -7.28
C ASP A 149 17.57 24.56 -6.01
N LEU A 150 17.41 25.20 -4.85
CA LEU A 150 17.65 24.55 -3.57
C LEU A 150 16.64 23.42 -3.29
N ALA A 151 15.36 23.61 -3.61
CA ALA A 151 14.35 22.56 -3.47
C ALA A 151 14.67 21.33 -4.34
N ALA A 152 15.03 21.55 -5.62
CA ALA A 152 15.44 20.48 -6.53
C ALA A 152 16.71 19.78 -6.03
N LYS A 153 17.68 20.54 -5.49
CA LYS A 153 18.90 19.99 -4.88
C LYS A 153 18.60 19.13 -3.65
N ILE A 154 17.66 19.53 -2.79
CA ILE A 154 17.26 18.73 -1.62
C ILE A 154 16.67 17.38 -2.06
N ILE A 155 15.83 17.37 -3.11
CA ILE A 155 15.23 16.15 -3.64
C ILE A 155 16.29 15.23 -4.26
N SER A 156 17.29 15.79 -4.95
CA SER A 156 18.35 15.01 -5.61
C SER A 156 19.40 14.43 -4.65
N LEU A 157 19.52 14.96 -3.44
CA LEU A 157 20.38 14.40 -2.39
C LEU A 157 19.87 13.06 -1.84
N LEU A 158 18.58 12.76 -2.03
CA LEU A 158 17.99 11.52 -1.54
C LEU A 158 18.28 10.35 -2.50
N PRO A 159 18.69 9.18 -1.99
CA PRO A 159 18.93 8.01 -2.83
C PRO A 159 17.63 7.52 -3.48
N ASP A 160 17.73 6.91 -4.66
CA ASP A 160 16.58 6.34 -5.36
C ASP A 160 15.86 5.30 -4.49
N GLY A 161 14.53 5.33 -4.52
CA GLY A 161 13.66 4.49 -3.69
C GLY A 161 13.42 5.01 -2.26
N SER A 162 14.13 6.07 -1.82
CA SER A 162 13.88 6.69 -0.52
C SER A 162 12.82 7.80 -0.55
N HIS A 163 12.51 8.34 -1.74
CA HIS A 163 11.50 9.38 -1.93
C HIS A 163 10.13 8.93 -1.43
N ARG A 164 9.37 9.89 -0.89
CA ARG A 164 8.00 9.68 -0.41
C ARG A 164 7.09 10.80 -0.89
N ARG A 165 5.80 10.50 -1.03
CA ARG A 165 4.73 11.46 -1.36
C ARG A 165 4.82 12.78 -0.58
N ARG A 166 5.05 12.69 0.74
CA ARG A 166 5.11 13.85 1.64
C ARG A 166 6.21 14.88 1.32
N LEU A 167 7.23 14.52 0.53
CA LEU A 167 8.24 15.46 0.04
C LEU A 167 7.64 16.50 -0.90
N TYR A 168 6.67 16.09 -1.72
CA TYR A 168 6.13 16.90 -2.82
C TYR A 168 4.95 17.75 -2.40
N LEU A 169 4.18 17.32 -1.39
CA LEU A 169 2.99 18.04 -0.93
C LEU A 169 3.26 19.53 -0.60
N PRO A 170 4.32 19.91 0.15
CA PRO A 170 4.60 21.32 0.43
C PRO A 170 4.83 22.16 -0.84
N LEU A 171 5.42 21.55 -1.87
CA LEU A 171 5.67 22.21 -3.15
C LEU A 171 4.37 22.41 -3.93
N PHE A 172 3.44 21.45 -3.87
CA PHE A 172 2.11 21.61 -4.45
C PHE A 172 1.28 22.66 -3.71
N GLU A 173 1.32 22.66 -2.38
CA GLU A 173 0.64 23.68 -1.55
C GLU A 173 1.17 25.09 -1.87
N HIS A 174 2.48 25.24 -2.04
CA HIS A 174 3.07 26.49 -2.48
C HIS A 174 2.61 26.89 -3.88
N ALA A 175 2.72 25.98 -4.85
CA ALA A 175 2.29 26.23 -6.23
C ALA A 175 0.80 26.58 -6.32
N ALA A 176 -0.06 25.97 -5.51
CA ALA A 176 -1.47 26.31 -5.40
C ALA A 176 -1.66 27.74 -4.86
N ARG A 177 -0.90 28.13 -3.82
CA ARG A 177 -0.94 29.48 -3.24
C ARG A 177 -0.40 30.57 -4.16
N THR A 178 0.60 30.29 -4.98
CA THR A 178 1.24 31.28 -5.87
C THR A 178 0.74 31.24 -7.31
N GLY A 179 0.08 30.16 -7.73
CA GLY A 179 -0.27 29.92 -9.13
C GLY A 179 0.92 29.47 -10.00
N ASP A 180 2.01 29.00 -9.39
CA ASP A 180 3.18 28.50 -10.12
C ASP A 180 2.95 27.10 -10.70
N VAL A 181 2.34 27.08 -11.89
CA VAL A 181 2.05 25.86 -12.64
C VAL A 181 3.31 25.11 -13.05
N SER A 182 4.40 25.84 -13.34
CA SER A 182 5.67 25.24 -13.76
C SER A 182 6.27 24.42 -12.63
N LEU A 183 6.23 24.95 -11.40
CA LEU A 183 6.60 24.21 -10.20
C LEU A 183 5.68 23.00 -9.97
N ALA A 184 4.37 23.21 -9.97
CA ALA A 184 3.38 22.16 -9.73
C ALA A 184 3.57 20.95 -10.65
N PHE A 185 3.61 21.18 -11.97
CA PHE A 185 3.72 20.09 -12.94
C PHE A 185 5.15 19.57 -13.09
N GLY A 186 6.17 20.41 -12.85
CA GLY A 186 7.55 19.95 -12.73
C GLY A 186 7.72 18.93 -11.60
N MET A 187 7.11 19.20 -10.44
CA MET A 187 7.15 18.31 -9.28
C MET A 187 6.26 17.07 -9.45
N LEU A 188 5.12 17.19 -10.13
CA LEU A 188 4.31 16.03 -10.53
C LEU A 188 5.14 15.07 -11.38
N ARG A 189 5.81 15.56 -12.42
CA ARG A 189 6.69 14.74 -13.30
C ARG A 189 7.88 14.17 -12.54
N CYS A 190 8.51 14.97 -11.68
CA CYS A 190 9.62 14.52 -10.84
C CYS A 190 9.21 13.38 -9.89
N GLY A 191 8.06 13.50 -9.22
CA GLY A 191 7.55 12.43 -8.38
C GLY A 191 7.24 11.17 -9.17
N ARG A 192 6.59 11.30 -10.33
CA ARG A 192 6.28 10.16 -11.21
C ARG A 192 7.54 9.43 -11.68
N SER A 193 8.60 10.15 -12.07
CA SER A 193 9.86 9.51 -12.47
C SER A 193 10.57 8.79 -11.32
N LYS A 194 10.25 9.12 -10.07
CA LYS A 194 10.69 8.43 -8.85
C LYS A 194 9.70 7.34 -8.37
N GLY A 195 8.68 7.00 -9.15
CA GLY A 195 7.68 5.98 -8.80
C GLY A 195 6.73 6.41 -7.68
N ILE A 196 6.55 7.72 -7.46
CA ILE A 196 5.65 8.24 -6.43
C ILE A 196 4.24 8.30 -6.96
N GLU A 197 3.34 7.63 -6.24
CA GLU A 197 1.91 7.71 -6.46
C GLU A 197 1.30 8.86 -5.65
N PHE A 198 0.63 9.76 -6.35
CA PHE A 198 -0.09 10.89 -5.76
C PHE A 198 -1.54 10.55 -5.40
N TRP A 199 -2.08 11.24 -4.41
CA TRP A 199 -3.41 11.01 -3.84
C TRP A 199 -4.34 12.19 -4.10
N ASP A 200 -5.62 12.04 -3.75
CA ASP A 200 -6.65 13.07 -3.97
C ASP A 200 -6.27 14.43 -3.36
N VAL A 201 -5.62 14.42 -2.18
CA VAL A 201 -5.09 15.64 -1.54
C VAL A 201 -3.99 16.33 -2.35
N ASP A 202 -3.13 15.58 -3.03
CA ASP A 202 -2.07 16.14 -3.88
C ASP A 202 -2.68 16.71 -5.16
N TYR A 203 -3.61 15.95 -5.77
CA TYR A 203 -4.36 16.40 -6.93
C TYR A 203 -5.23 17.62 -6.62
N HIS A 204 -5.74 17.76 -5.39
CA HIS A 204 -6.48 18.94 -4.96
C HIS A 204 -5.63 20.20 -5.09
N GLN A 205 -4.38 20.16 -4.62
CA GLN A 205 -3.47 21.30 -4.74
C GLN A 205 -3.17 21.64 -6.21
N LEU A 206 -2.99 20.62 -7.06
CA LEU A 206 -2.80 20.80 -8.50
C LEU A 206 -4.04 21.43 -9.17
N LEU A 207 -5.24 20.99 -8.80
CA LEU A 207 -6.50 21.55 -9.32
C LEU A 207 -6.71 23.00 -8.87
N LEU A 208 -6.39 23.34 -7.63
CA LEU A 208 -6.42 24.74 -7.15
C LEU A 208 -5.44 25.63 -7.92
N CYS A 209 -4.23 25.11 -8.19
CA CYS A 209 -3.24 25.82 -9.01
C CYS A 209 -3.77 26.10 -10.42
N LEU A 210 -4.38 25.09 -11.06
CA LEU A 210 -4.98 25.24 -12.39
C LEU A 210 -6.17 26.18 -12.40
N GLU A 211 -7.05 26.12 -11.39
CA GLU A 211 -8.18 27.03 -11.27
C GLU A 211 -7.75 28.49 -11.21
N ARG A 212 -6.66 28.77 -10.50
CA ARG A 212 -6.11 30.13 -10.36
C ARG A 212 -5.64 30.71 -11.70
N VAL A 213 -5.06 29.88 -12.56
CA VAL A 213 -4.50 30.33 -13.86
C VAL A 213 -5.46 30.14 -15.04
N ALA A 214 -6.61 29.48 -14.84
CA ALA A 214 -7.54 29.11 -15.90
C ALA A 214 -8.06 30.31 -16.71
N ALA A 215 -8.06 31.51 -16.12
CA ALA A 215 -8.49 32.74 -16.79
C ALA A 215 -7.41 33.37 -17.69
N THR A 216 -6.12 33.04 -17.46
CA THR A 216 -4.97 33.73 -18.10
C THR A 216 -4.11 32.80 -18.94
N ARG A 217 -4.29 31.48 -18.84
CA ARG A 217 -3.47 30.48 -19.52
C ARG A 217 -4.36 29.34 -20.03
N ASP A 218 -3.97 28.76 -21.17
CA ASP A 218 -4.54 27.48 -21.61
C ASP A 218 -4.09 26.35 -20.67
N ILE A 219 -5.06 25.77 -19.97
CA ILE A 219 -4.87 24.69 -18.99
C ILE A 219 -5.18 23.30 -19.57
N GLU A 220 -5.68 23.19 -20.81
CA GLU A 220 -6.14 21.92 -21.37
C GLU A 220 -5.03 20.83 -21.43
N PRO A 221 -3.78 21.14 -21.85
CA PRO A 221 -2.71 20.14 -21.85
C PRO A 221 -2.36 19.65 -20.44
N LEU A 222 -2.41 20.54 -19.46
CA LEU A 222 -2.07 20.26 -18.06
C LEU A 222 -3.19 19.47 -17.37
N MET A 223 -4.45 19.81 -17.65
CA MET A 223 -5.59 19.02 -17.23
C MET A 223 -5.54 17.60 -17.79
N THR A 224 -5.16 17.46 -19.05
CA THR A 224 -4.98 16.16 -19.71
C THR A 224 -3.89 15.35 -19.02
N GLU A 225 -2.71 15.93 -18.78
CA GLU A 225 -1.61 15.28 -18.05
C GLU A 225 -2.04 14.86 -16.64
N LEU A 226 -2.76 15.73 -15.90
CA LEU A 226 -3.27 15.44 -14.56
C LEU A 226 -4.24 14.24 -14.56
N LEU A 227 -5.19 14.23 -15.50
CA LEU A 227 -6.19 13.17 -15.61
C LEU A 227 -5.56 11.85 -16.06
N GLU A 228 -4.55 11.87 -16.94
CA GLU A 228 -3.76 10.67 -17.27
C GLU A 228 -3.06 10.10 -16.03
N CYS A 229 -2.52 10.96 -15.15
CA CYS A 229 -1.97 10.49 -13.87
C CYS A 229 -3.03 9.83 -12.98
N MET A 230 -4.25 10.39 -12.97
CA MET A 230 -5.39 9.82 -12.23
C MET A 230 -5.86 8.50 -12.85
N VAL A 231 -5.86 8.35 -14.18
CA VAL A 231 -6.18 7.08 -14.87
C VAL A 231 -5.29 5.95 -14.41
N ASP A 232 -4.04 6.22 -14.04
CA ASP A 232 -3.09 5.18 -13.64
C ASP A 232 -3.26 4.73 -12.18
N HIS A 233 -3.71 5.62 -11.29
CA HIS A 233 -3.66 5.35 -9.84
C HIS A 233 -4.95 5.66 -9.08
N HIS A 234 -5.83 6.52 -9.60
CA HIS A 234 -6.88 7.14 -8.79
C HIS A 234 -8.29 6.60 -9.14
N PRO A 235 -8.90 5.84 -8.23
CA PRO A 235 -10.23 5.27 -8.46
C PRO A 235 -11.32 6.32 -8.52
N VAL A 236 -11.47 7.09 -7.44
CA VAL A 236 -12.58 8.00 -7.19
C VAL A 236 -12.03 9.27 -6.58
N VAL A 237 -12.54 10.42 -7.02
CA VAL A 237 -12.20 11.74 -6.47
C VAL A 237 -13.17 12.17 -5.38
N GLY A 238 -12.69 12.92 -4.39
CA GLY A 238 -13.53 13.55 -3.39
C GLY A 238 -14.43 14.65 -3.96
N GLY A 239 -15.46 15.03 -3.22
CA GLY A 239 -16.48 15.99 -3.63
C GLY A 239 -15.93 17.36 -4.04
N LYS A 240 -14.92 17.89 -3.34
CA LYS A 240 -14.28 19.17 -3.70
C LYS A 240 -13.51 19.06 -5.02
N ASN A 241 -12.76 17.97 -5.20
CA ASN A 241 -12.07 17.70 -6.45
C ASN A 241 -13.03 17.49 -7.60
N GLY A 242 -14.12 16.74 -7.39
CA GLY A 242 -15.20 16.59 -8.36
C GLY A 242 -15.82 17.94 -8.76
N ALA A 243 -16.05 18.85 -7.79
CA ALA A 243 -16.57 20.18 -8.08
C ALA A 243 -15.59 21.04 -8.90
N LEU A 244 -14.29 21.01 -8.58
CA LEU A 244 -13.24 21.69 -9.34
C LEU A 244 -13.13 21.13 -10.75
N LEU A 245 -13.06 19.81 -10.91
CA LEU A 245 -13.01 19.13 -12.20
C LEU A 245 -14.23 19.46 -13.06
N ARG A 246 -15.43 19.45 -12.47
CA ARG A 246 -16.66 19.87 -13.14
C ARG A 246 -16.55 21.29 -13.68
N LYS A 247 -16.05 22.23 -12.87
CA LYS A 247 -15.85 23.63 -13.26
C LYS A 247 -14.81 23.80 -14.37
N LEU A 248 -13.64 23.17 -14.22
CA LEU A 248 -12.51 23.33 -15.14
C LEU A 248 -12.73 22.64 -16.48
N LEU A 249 -13.35 21.45 -16.47
CA LEU A 249 -13.58 20.64 -17.68
C LEU A 249 -14.95 20.90 -18.30
N LYS A 250 -15.80 21.73 -17.68
CA LYS A 250 -17.22 21.92 -18.06
C LYS A 250 -17.98 20.59 -18.15
N GLY A 251 -17.62 19.64 -17.29
CA GLY A 251 -18.28 18.33 -17.21
C GLY A 251 -19.66 18.44 -16.57
N GLU A 252 -20.51 17.44 -16.78
CA GLU A 252 -21.81 17.35 -16.11
C GLU A 252 -21.94 16.05 -15.35
N ALA A 253 -22.71 16.11 -14.26
CA ALA A 253 -23.01 14.93 -13.46
C ALA A 253 -23.89 13.95 -14.24
N THR A 254 -23.61 12.67 -14.11
CA THR A 254 -24.33 11.59 -14.78
C THR A 254 -24.25 10.30 -13.97
N THR A 255 -25.04 9.32 -14.37
CA THR A 255 -25.03 7.96 -13.85
C THR A 255 -24.50 6.99 -14.91
N VAL A 256 -24.09 5.82 -14.44
CA VAL A 256 -23.65 4.72 -15.30
C VAL A 256 -24.58 3.55 -15.03
N ASN A 257 -25.14 2.98 -16.09
CA ASN A 257 -25.95 1.78 -16.00
C ASN A 257 -25.09 0.63 -15.43
N LYS A 258 -25.47 0.12 -14.25
CA LYS A 258 -24.66 -0.86 -13.51
C LYS A 258 -24.48 -2.19 -14.25
N ASP A 259 -25.47 -2.58 -15.06
CA ASP A 259 -25.48 -3.88 -15.76
C ASP A 259 -24.76 -3.83 -17.11
N LYS A 260 -24.75 -2.66 -17.77
CA LYS A 260 -24.15 -2.48 -19.10
C LYS A 260 -22.85 -1.69 -19.10
N GLY A 261 -22.55 -0.97 -18.02
CA GLY A 261 -21.41 -0.04 -17.94
C GLY A 261 -21.52 1.14 -18.90
N MET A 262 -22.73 1.52 -19.34
CA MET A 262 -22.94 2.64 -20.26
C MET A 262 -23.18 3.94 -19.50
N CYS A 263 -22.52 5.02 -19.92
CA CYS A 263 -22.75 6.36 -19.41
C CYS A 263 -24.11 6.90 -19.89
N ASP A 264 -24.98 7.32 -18.97
CA ASP A 264 -26.33 7.78 -19.32
C ASP A 264 -26.33 9.13 -20.05
N ARG A 265 -25.22 9.90 -19.99
CA ARG A 265 -25.06 11.16 -20.71
C ARG A 265 -24.61 10.97 -22.16
N CYS A 266 -23.46 10.32 -22.36
CA CYS A 266 -22.83 10.25 -23.68
C CYS A 266 -23.12 8.93 -24.42
N GLY A 267 -23.75 7.97 -23.76
CA GLY A 267 -24.09 6.66 -24.31
C GLY A 267 -22.89 5.73 -24.53
N THR A 268 -21.66 6.16 -24.23
CA THR A 268 -20.49 5.30 -24.42
C THR A 268 -20.29 4.34 -23.26
N ALA A 269 -19.79 3.14 -23.56
CA ALA A 269 -19.40 2.17 -22.55
C ALA A 269 -18.11 2.61 -21.84
N LEU A 270 -18.13 2.55 -20.51
CA LEU A 270 -16.94 2.68 -19.69
C LEU A 270 -16.04 1.46 -19.87
N TYR A 271 -14.75 1.67 -19.65
CA TYR A 271 -13.75 0.63 -19.76
C TYR A 271 -13.73 -0.24 -18.52
N SER A 272 -13.45 -1.51 -18.78
CA SER A 272 -12.98 -2.47 -17.79
C SER A 272 -11.46 -2.60 -17.95
N PHE A 273 -10.74 -2.83 -16.85
CA PHE A 273 -9.29 -3.02 -16.85
C PHE A 273 -8.91 -4.51 -16.78
N ASP A 274 -8.08 -4.98 -17.70
CA ASP A 274 -7.29 -6.21 -17.55
C ASP A 274 -5.81 -5.83 -17.76
N PHE A 275 -4.89 -6.66 -17.26
CA PHE A 275 -3.47 -6.43 -17.43
C PHE A 275 -3.07 -6.43 -18.91
N SER A 276 -2.20 -5.47 -19.25
CA SER A 276 -1.42 -5.58 -20.48
C SER A 276 -0.58 -6.85 -20.46
N PRO A 277 -0.15 -7.39 -21.61
CA PRO A 277 0.73 -8.55 -21.65
C PRO A 277 2.00 -8.37 -20.78
N GLY A 278 2.62 -7.18 -20.80
CA GLY A 278 3.82 -6.88 -20.01
C GLY A 278 3.56 -6.76 -18.51
N ASP A 279 2.43 -6.15 -18.11
CA ASP A 279 2.05 -6.10 -16.69
C ASP A 279 1.77 -7.50 -16.13
N ARG A 280 1.13 -8.35 -16.95
CA ARG A 280 0.84 -9.74 -16.60
C ARG A 280 2.12 -10.53 -16.39
N GLU A 281 3.10 -10.41 -17.30
CA GLU A 281 4.40 -11.07 -17.18
C GLU A 281 5.16 -10.61 -15.93
N THR A 282 5.19 -9.29 -15.69
CA THR A 282 5.81 -8.72 -14.49
C THR A 282 5.19 -9.26 -13.21
N LEU A 283 3.85 -9.31 -13.16
CA LEU A 283 3.14 -9.79 -11.98
C LEU A 283 3.30 -11.30 -11.77
N LEU A 284 3.34 -12.10 -12.84
CA LEU A 284 3.64 -13.53 -12.75
C LEU A 284 5.05 -13.76 -12.22
N ASN A 285 6.03 -12.99 -12.71
CA ASN A 285 7.40 -13.04 -12.20
C ASN A 285 7.47 -12.64 -10.72
N ASP A 286 6.72 -11.62 -10.31
CA ASP A 286 6.60 -11.23 -8.90
C ASP A 286 5.99 -12.35 -8.03
N ILE A 287 4.97 -13.07 -8.53
CA ILE A 287 4.39 -14.21 -7.82
C ILE A 287 5.41 -15.34 -7.67
N GLU A 288 6.11 -15.69 -8.75
CA GLU A 288 7.13 -16.73 -8.74
C GLU A 288 8.27 -16.37 -7.76
N THR A 289 8.87 -15.19 -7.91
CA THR A 289 10.06 -14.77 -7.13
C THR A 289 9.76 -14.32 -5.71
N LYS A 290 8.65 -13.61 -5.46
CA LYS A 290 8.35 -13.03 -4.14
C LYS A 290 7.47 -13.93 -3.27
N LEU A 291 6.63 -14.78 -3.87
CA LEU A 291 5.68 -15.61 -3.12
C LEU A 291 6.07 -17.10 -3.10
N ILE A 292 6.52 -17.63 -4.23
CA ILE A 292 6.72 -19.08 -4.42
C ILE A 292 8.16 -19.50 -4.09
N GLU A 293 9.17 -18.85 -4.66
CA GLU A 293 10.59 -19.17 -4.45
C GLU A 293 11.00 -19.21 -2.96
N PRO A 294 10.60 -18.25 -2.10
CA PRO A 294 10.95 -18.29 -0.67
C PRO A 294 10.42 -19.54 0.06
N ARG A 295 9.43 -20.23 -0.52
CA ARG A 295 8.80 -21.44 0.05
C ARG A 295 9.47 -22.73 -0.39
N LEU A 296 10.36 -22.70 -1.39
CA LEU A 296 11.09 -23.88 -1.83
C LEU A 296 12.00 -24.42 -0.71
N GLY A 297 12.77 -23.54 -0.07
CA GLY A 297 13.70 -23.89 1.03
C GLY A 297 13.12 -23.79 2.44
N SER A 298 11.86 -23.38 2.59
CA SER A 298 11.19 -23.26 3.88
C SER A 298 10.35 -24.51 4.17
N PRO A 299 10.21 -24.94 5.44
CA PRO A 299 9.21 -25.96 5.78
C PRO A 299 7.82 -25.50 5.32
N GLY A 300 7.02 -26.41 4.78
CA GLY A 300 5.62 -26.13 4.48
C GLY A 300 4.85 -25.71 5.74
N SER A 301 3.73 -25.00 5.61
CA SER A 301 2.89 -24.59 6.74
C SER A 301 2.35 -25.76 7.57
N CYS A 302 2.43 -26.99 7.04
CA CYS A 302 2.02 -28.23 7.68
C CYS A 302 3.22 -29.16 8.02
N GLU A 303 4.46 -28.72 7.83
CA GLU A 303 5.68 -29.50 8.07
C GLU A 303 6.39 -29.02 9.34
N SER A 304 7.02 -29.94 10.06
CA SER A 304 7.87 -29.62 11.22
C SER A 304 9.10 -28.80 10.82
N ALA A 305 9.55 -27.91 11.70
CA ALA A 305 10.59 -26.91 11.46
C ALA A 305 12.02 -27.51 11.30
N SER A 306 12.24 -28.27 10.24
CA SER A 306 13.54 -28.82 9.83
C SER A 306 14.06 -28.14 8.56
N LYS A 307 15.39 -28.02 8.42
CA LYS A 307 16.00 -27.57 7.16
C LYS A 307 15.63 -28.52 6.03
N VAL A 308 15.09 -27.96 4.95
CA VAL A 308 14.73 -28.70 3.73
C VAL A 308 16.02 -29.12 3.01
N SER A 309 16.13 -30.40 2.63
CA SER A 309 17.31 -30.91 1.92
C SER A 309 17.38 -30.37 0.48
N SER A 310 18.56 -30.36 -0.14
CA SER A 310 18.73 -29.96 -1.54
C SER A 310 17.88 -30.81 -2.49
N VAL A 311 17.79 -32.12 -2.22
CA VAL A 311 16.96 -33.06 -2.99
C VAL A 311 15.48 -32.70 -2.90
N GLU A 312 15.01 -32.29 -1.72
CA GLU A 312 13.60 -31.89 -1.53
C GLU A 312 13.31 -30.55 -2.23
N ILE A 313 14.26 -29.61 -2.24
CA ILE A 313 14.15 -28.36 -3.01
C ILE A 313 14.00 -28.67 -4.51
N GLU A 314 14.87 -29.52 -5.07
CA GLU A 314 14.78 -29.93 -6.49
C GLU A 314 13.44 -30.61 -6.81
N ARG A 315 12.95 -31.47 -5.91
CA ARG A 315 11.64 -32.12 -6.03
C ARG A 315 10.52 -31.08 -6.08
N ARG A 316 10.55 -30.08 -5.20
CA ARG A 316 9.55 -28.99 -5.12
C ARG A 316 9.56 -28.10 -6.37
N VAL A 317 10.75 -27.78 -6.88
CA VAL A 317 10.91 -27.08 -8.17
C VAL A 317 10.24 -27.89 -9.29
N GLY A 318 10.51 -29.20 -9.35
CA GLY A 318 9.88 -30.10 -10.31
C GLY A 318 8.35 -30.19 -10.17
N GLU A 319 7.81 -30.19 -8.95
CA GLU A 319 6.36 -30.15 -8.71
C GLU A 319 5.72 -28.84 -9.21
N PHE A 320 6.35 -27.70 -8.94
CA PHE A 320 5.85 -26.42 -9.41
C PHE A 320 5.94 -26.28 -10.94
N GLN A 321 7.01 -26.77 -11.55
CA GLN A 321 7.15 -26.77 -13.01
C GLN A 321 6.07 -27.62 -13.70
N LYS A 322 5.77 -28.81 -13.16
CA LYS A 322 4.64 -29.64 -13.63
C LYS A 322 3.30 -28.92 -13.49
N PHE A 323 3.10 -28.20 -12.40
CA PHE A 323 1.90 -27.37 -12.21
C PHE A 323 1.81 -26.28 -13.30
N LYS A 324 2.90 -25.56 -13.58
CA LYS A 324 2.94 -24.54 -14.65
C LYS A 324 2.61 -25.11 -16.02
N GLU A 325 3.17 -26.27 -16.36
CA GLU A 325 2.89 -26.98 -17.62
C GLU A 325 1.42 -27.36 -17.74
N LEU A 326 0.86 -27.97 -16.68
CA LEU A 326 -0.57 -28.32 -16.64
C LEU A 326 -1.46 -27.09 -16.86
N ILE A 327 -1.24 -26.01 -16.11
CA ILE A 327 -2.00 -24.76 -16.22
C ILE A 327 -1.85 -24.10 -17.60
N SER A 328 -0.76 -24.36 -18.32
CA SER A 328 -0.55 -23.83 -19.67
C SER A 328 -1.40 -24.55 -20.71
N ILE A 329 -1.55 -25.86 -20.56
CA ILE A 329 -2.26 -26.74 -21.51
C ILE A 329 -3.78 -26.68 -21.30
N LEU A 330 -4.24 -26.50 -20.06
CA LEU A 330 -5.67 -26.44 -19.76
C LEU A 330 -6.34 -25.21 -20.37
N GLU A 331 -7.55 -25.43 -20.91
CA GLU A 331 -8.48 -24.37 -21.31
C GLU A 331 -9.42 -24.03 -20.17
N TYR A 332 -9.36 -22.79 -19.70
CA TYR A 332 -10.22 -22.28 -18.63
C TYR A 332 -10.33 -20.76 -18.72
N ASP A 333 -11.43 -20.25 -18.20
CA ASP A 333 -11.75 -18.81 -18.09
C ASP A 333 -12.18 -18.42 -16.67
N ALA A 334 -12.20 -19.39 -15.74
CA ALA A 334 -12.43 -19.15 -14.33
C ALA A 334 -11.62 -20.11 -13.46
N VAL A 335 -11.19 -19.63 -12.30
CA VAL A 335 -10.57 -20.42 -11.24
C VAL A 335 -11.42 -20.32 -9.98
N ILE A 336 -11.73 -21.45 -9.37
CA ILE A 336 -12.47 -21.56 -8.12
C ILE A 336 -11.47 -21.87 -7.01
N ASP A 337 -11.44 -21.01 -6.00
CA ASP A 337 -10.77 -21.26 -4.74
C ASP A 337 -11.58 -22.32 -3.96
N GLY A 338 -11.17 -23.58 -4.12
CA GLY A 338 -11.90 -24.73 -3.62
C GLY A 338 -11.94 -24.77 -2.10
N ALA A 339 -10.88 -24.32 -1.43
CA ALA A 339 -10.82 -24.28 0.03
C ALA A 339 -11.78 -23.21 0.56
N ASN A 340 -11.74 -22.00 0.00
CA ASN A 340 -12.64 -20.92 0.41
C ASN A 340 -14.12 -21.30 0.24
N VAL A 341 -14.49 -21.87 -0.90
CA VAL A 341 -15.86 -22.36 -1.16
C VAL A 341 -16.22 -23.52 -0.25
N GLY A 342 -15.34 -24.52 -0.16
CA GLY A 342 -15.57 -25.75 0.60
C GLY A 342 -15.67 -25.53 2.11
N TYR A 343 -15.04 -24.49 2.65
CA TYR A 343 -15.11 -24.09 4.05
C TYR A 343 -16.08 -22.94 4.32
N TYR A 344 -16.91 -22.55 3.35
CA TYR A 344 -17.88 -21.48 3.57
C TYR A 344 -18.83 -21.84 4.74
N GLY A 345 -18.91 -20.92 5.71
CA GLY A 345 -19.71 -21.10 6.92
C GLY A 345 -19.17 -22.15 7.90
N LEU A 346 -17.87 -22.51 7.84
CA LEU A 346 -17.25 -23.60 8.63
C LEU A 346 -17.71 -23.67 10.08
N SER A 347 -17.70 -22.55 10.82
CA SER A 347 -18.09 -22.52 12.23
C SER A 347 -19.48 -23.09 12.51
N SER A 348 -20.41 -23.01 11.55
CA SER A 348 -21.78 -23.54 11.70
C SER A 348 -21.89 -25.05 11.55
N TRP A 349 -20.89 -25.71 10.96
CA TRP A 349 -20.94 -27.14 10.65
C TRP A 349 -19.69 -27.91 11.04
N TYR A 350 -18.65 -27.23 11.54
CA TYR A 350 -17.37 -27.81 11.94
C TYR A 350 -17.57 -28.94 12.94
N ARG A 351 -18.37 -28.71 13.98
CA ARG A 351 -18.66 -29.70 15.02
C ARG A 351 -19.14 -31.02 14.43
N ALA A 352 -20.17 -30.99 13.59
CA ALA A 352 -20.73 -32.19 12.98
C ALA A 352 -19.68 -32.90 12.08
N ALA A 353 -18.86 -32.15 11.36
CA ALA A 353 -17.79 -32.72 10.55
C ALA A 353 -16.67 -33.34 11.40
N LYS A 354 -16.34 -32.71 12.53
CA LYS A 354 -15.35 -33.19 13.50
C LYS A 354 -15.83 -34.47 14.18
N GLU A 355 -17.07 -34.52 14.64
CA GLU A 355 -17.71 -35.71 15.20
C GLU A 355 -17.71 -36.87 14.20
N ALA A 356 -18.06 -36.61 12.93
CA ALA A 356 -18.02 -37.61 11.86
C ALA A 356 -16.59 -38.12 11.59
N LEU A 357 -15.60 -37.23 11.57
CA LEU A 357 -14.19 -37.58 11.39
C LEU A 357 -13.67 -38.44 12.54
N LEU A 358 -13.95 -38.06 13.79
CA LEU A 358 -13.58 -38.82 14.99
C LEU A 358 -14.21 -40.21 14.95
N SER A 359 -15.51 -40.28 14.65
CA SER A 359 -16.24 -41.55 14.51
C SER A 359 -15.62 -42.43 13.43
N SER A 360 -15.25 -41.88 12.27
CA SER A 360 -14.59 -42.64 11.20
C SER A 360 -13.20 -43.17 11.57
N ARG A 361 -12.56 -42.56 12.58
CA ARG A 361 -11.28 -42.99 13.15
C ARG A 361 -11.46 -43.91 14.36
N GLY A 362 -12.70 -44.30 14.69
CA GLY A 362 -13.02 -45.15 15.85
C GLY A 362 -12.96 -44.42 17.19
N VAL A 363 -12.96 -43.09 17.20
CA VAL A 363 -12.98 -42.26 18.41
C VAL A 363 -14.42 -41.87 18.71
N ASP A 364 -14.89 -42.21 19.91
CA ASP A 364 -16.21 -41.82 20.42
C ASP A 364 -16.23 -40.31 20.73
N PRO A 365 -17.05 -39.50 20.02
CA PRO A 365 -17.08 -38.05 20.21
C PRO A 365 -17.48 -37.62 21.62
N THR A 366 -18.21 -38.47 22.38
CA THR A 366 -18.62 -38.15 23.76
C THR A 366 -17.45 -38.10 24.74
N LYS A 367 -16.29 -38.65 24.36
CA LYS A 367 -15.05 -38.67 25.16
C LYS A 367 -14.11 -37.51 24.83
N VAL A 368 -14.45 -36.70 23.83
CA VAL A 368 -13.67 -35.53 23.41
C VAL A 368 -14.26 -34.29 24.06
N SER A 369 -13.41 -33.36 24.49
CA SER A 369 -13.90 -32.16 25.17
C SER A 369 -14.71 -31.27 24.21
N GLU A 370 -15.69 -30.53 24.77
CA GLU A 370 -16.51 -29.59 23.99
C GLU A 370 -15.66 -28.55 23.26
N HIS A 371 -14.54 -28.15 23.86
CA HIS A 371 -13.57 -27.24 23.25
C HIS A 371 -12.95 -27.83 21.99
N GLU A 372 -12.44 -29.07 22.05
CA GLU A 372 -11.83 -29.76 20.90
C GLU A 372 -12.83 -30.12 19.78
N LEU A 373 -14.12 -30.21 20.09
CA LEU A 373 -15.18 -30.43 19.11
C LEU A 373 -15.58 -29.16 18.35
N CYS A 374 -15.38 -27.99 18.94
CA CYS A 374 -15.86 -26.71 18.42
C CYS A 374 -14.73 -25.78 17.94
N GLU A 375 -13.52 -25.92 18.48
CA GLU A 375 -12.36 -25.13 18.06
C GLU A 375 -11.84 -25.60 16.70
N VAL A 376 -11.77 -24.68 15.74
CA VAL A 376 -11.22 -24.94 14.40
C VAL A 376 -9.70 -24.76 14.45
N PRO A 377 -8.90 -25.82 14.29
CA PRO A 377 -7.45 -25.69 14.28
C PRO A 377 -6.95 -25.04 12.98
N VAL A 378 -5.73 -24.52 13.02
CA VAL A 378 -4.98 -24.10 11.84
C VAL A 378 -3.75 -25.00 11.72
N PRO A 379 -3.64 -25.85 10.68
CA PRO A 379 -4.58 -26.04 9.58
C PRO A 379 -5.91 -26.71 9.98
N VAL A 380 -6.97 -26.44 9.19
CA VAL A 380 -8.27 -27.11 9.33
C VAL A 380 -8.09 -28.62 9.11
N ASP A 381 -8.68 -29.40 10.02
CA ASP A 381 -8.47 -30.84 10.15
C ASP A 381 -9.62 -31.71 9.61
N VAL A 382 -10.75 -31.07 9.24
CA VAL A 382 -11.88 -31.69 8.56
C VAL A 382 -11.83 -31.41 7.05
N PRO A 383 -12.36 -32.29 6.18
CA PRO A 383 -12.40 -32.03 4.74
C PRO A 383 -13.37 -30.89 4.37
N PRO A 384 -13.16 -30.23 3.22
CA PRO A 384 -14.10 -29.26 2.70
C PRO A 384 -15.44 -29.92 2.34
N LYS A 385 -16.52 -29.14 2.35
CA LYS A 385 -17.81 -29.59 1.81
C LYS A 385 -17.79 -29.63 0.29
N PHE A 386 -17.43 -30.78 -0.28
CA PHE A 386 -17.49 -31.03 -1.72
C PHE A 386 -18.86 -30.71 -2.37
N PRO A 387 -20.01 -30.95 -1.71
CA PRO A 387 -21.29 -30.52 -2.30
C PRO A 387 -21.39 -29.01 -2.57
N LEU A 388 -20.73 -28.15 -1.78
CA LEU A 388 -20.68 -26.71 -2.07
C LEU A 388 -19.80 -26.39 -3.28
N ILE A 389 -18.72 -27.15 -3.46
CA ILE A 389 -17.84 -27.03 -4.63
C ILE A 389 -18.58 -27.50 -5.89
N ASP A 390 -19.33 -28.60 -5.81
CA ASP A 390 -20.17 -29.11 -6.90
C ASP A 390 -21.28 -28.13 -7.28
N GLU A 391 -21.90 -27.53 -6.28
CA GLU A 391 -22.87 -26.47 -6.48
C GLU A 391 -22.23 -25.27 -7.18
N MET A 392 -21.05 -24.84 -6.73
CA MET A 392 -20.32 -23.74 -7.35
C MET A 392 -19.98 -24.04 -8.82
N LEU A 393 -19.52 -25.25 -9.13
CA LEU A 393 -19.28 -25.70 -10.50
C LEU A 393 -20.56 -25.66 -11.35
N THR A 394 -21.69 -26.05 -10.77
CA THR A 394 -22.99 -25.98 -11.44
C THR A 394 -23.38 -24.54 -11.76
N HIS A 395 -23.14 -23.60 -10.84
CA HIS A 395 -23.38 -22.17 -11.08
C HIS A 395 -22.42 -21.58 -12.10
N ALA A 396 -21.13 -21.93 -12.05
CA ALA A 396 -20.14 -21.44 -13.01
C ALA A 396 -20.43 -21.92 -14.44
N ARG A 397 -20.91 -23.16 -14.61
CA ARG A 397 -21.39 -23.67 -15.91
C ARG A 397 -22.58 -22.86 -16.46
N ARG A 398 -23.48 -22.38 -15.59
CA ARG A 398 -24.59 -21.49 -16.01
C ARG A 398 -24.09 -20.13 -16.50
N LEU A 399 -22.96 -19.67 -15.99
CA LEU A 399 -22.24 -18.48 -16.48
C LEU A 399 -21.42 -18.77 -17.77
N ARG A 400 -21.52 -19.98 -18.32
CA ARG A 400 -20.75 -20.48 -19.47
C ARG A 400 -19.23 -20.50 -19.25
N SER A 401 -18.80 -20.52 -17.99
CA SER A 401 -17.38 -20.56 -17.64
C SER A 401 -16.82 -21.99 -17.65
N LYS A 402 -15.63 -22.15 -18.24
CA LYS A 402 -14.76 -23.32 -18.09
C LYS A 402 -13.93 -23.15 -16.81
N SER A 403 -14.41 -23.71 -15.71
CA SER A 403 -13.81 -23.49 -14.38
C SER A 403 -12.82 -24.58 -13.97
N LEU A 404 -11.69 -24.16 -13.39
CA LEU A 404 -10.77 -25.03 -12.66
C LEU A 404 -10.97 -24.86 -11.16
N VAL A 405 -11.15 -25.95 -10.43
CA VAL A 405 -11.12 -25.95 -8.96
C VAL A 405 -9.69 -26.16 -8.52
N MET A 406 -9.19 -25.30 -7.64
CA MET A 406 -7.89 -25.49 -7.01
C MET A 406 -8.06 -25.90 -5.55
N LEU A 407 -7.37 -26.97 -5.18
CA LEU A 407 -7.32 -27.45 -3.80
C LEU A 407 -5.91 -27.91 -3.45
N HIS A 408 -5.51 -27.60 -2.22
CA HIS A 408 -4.29 -28.15 -1.65
C HIS A 408 -4.29 -29.71 -1.65
N ARG A 409 -3.12 -30.33 -1.86
CA ARG A 409 -2.94 -31.80 -1.93
C ARG A 409 -3.52 -32.56 -0.73
N ARG A 410 -3.60 -31.94 0.44
CA ARG A 410 -4.20 -32.54 1.65
C ARG A 410 -5.69 -32.90 1.49
N HIS A 411 -6.38 -32.31 0.51
CA HIS A 411 -7.80 -32.56 0.23
C HIS A 411 -8.03 -33.60 -0.88
N ARG A 412 -6.97 -34.22 -1.42
CA ARG A 412 -6.97 -35.08 -2.63
C ARG A 412 -7.84 -36.35 -2.54
N ASN A 413 -8.15 -36.84 -1.34
CA ASN A 413 -8.74 -38.18 -1.17
C ASN A 413 -10.23 -38.30 -1.56
N LEU A 414 -10.83 -37.27 -2.15
CA LEU A 414 -12.27 -37.23 -2.42
C LEU A 414 -12.47 -36.70 -3.85
N LEU A 415 -12.88 -37.61 -4.74
CA LEU A 415 -12.92 -37.51 -6.20
C LEU A 415 -13.69 -36.30 -6.73
N LEU A 416 -13.08 -35.57 -7.68
CA LEU A 416 -13.78 -34.86 -8.77
C LEU A 416 -12.91 -34.91 -10.04
N GLU A 417 -13.39 -35.62 -11.07
CA GLU A 417 -12.71 -35.79 -12.36
C GLU A 417 -12.84 -34.56 -13.28
N SER A 418 -11.80 -34.36 -14.10
CA SER A 418 -11.60 -33.37 -15.19
C SER A 418 -11.44 -31.88 -14.83
N SER A 419 -12.05 -31.36 -13.76
CA SER A 419 -11.98 -29.91 -13.41
C SER A 419 -11.13 -29.57 -12.19
N LEU A 420 -10.60 -30.57 -11.47
CA LEU A 420 -9.81 -30.38 -10.25
C LEU A 420 -8.31 -30.32 -10.54
N VAL A 421 -7.66 -29.25 -10.10
CA VAL A 421 -6.20 -29.11 -10.07
C VAL A 421 -5.72 -29.21 -8.63
N VAL A 422 -4.84 -30.19 -8.39
CA VAL A 422 -4.22 -30.40 -7.08
C VAL A 422 -2.95 -29.55 -6.98
N CYS A 423 -2.92 -28.63 -6.04
CA CYS A 423 -1.77 -27.75 -5.81
C CYS A 423 -0.57 -28.53 -5.23
N PRO A 424 0.68 -28.11 -5.53
CA PRO A 424 1.87 -28.68 -4.90
C PRO A 424 1.79 -28.62 -3.38
N GLY A 425 2.14 -29.71 -2.69
CA GLY A 425 1.87 -29.86 -1.25
C GLY A 425 2.69 -28.96 -0.33
N PHE A 426 3.71 -28.30 -0.85
CA PHE A 426 4.55 -27.34 -0.12
C PHE A 426 4.06 -25.89 -0.27
N LEU A 427 3.14 -25.63 -1.21
CA LEU A 427 2.61 -24.30 -1.50
C LEU A 427 1.22 -24.13 -0.90
N ASN A 428 0.92 -22.91 -0.47
CA ASN A 428 -0.45 -22.52 -0.21
C ASN A 428 -1.24 -22.56 -1.53
N ASP A 429 -2.47 -23.08 -1.51
CA ASP A 429 -3.35 -23.09 -2.68
C ASP A 429 -3.68 -21.68 -3.16
N ASP A 430 -3.61 -20.69 -2.25
CA ASP A 430 -3.69 -19.26 -2.57
C ASP A 430 -2.78 -18.79 -3.70
N TYR A 431 -1.52 -19.21 -3.68
CA TYR A 431 -0.57 -18.82 -4.72
C TYR A 431 -0.85 -19.52 -6.04
N CYS A 432 -1.42 -20.73 -5.97
CA CYS A 432 -1.70 -21.54 -7.15
C CYS A 432 -2.91 -20.99 -7.91
N TRP A 433 -4.03 -20.74 -7.23
CA TRP A 433 -5.21 -20.19 -7.90
C TRP A 433 -4.95 -18.77 -8.39
N LEU A 434 -4.13 -18.00 -7.67
CA LEU A 434 -3.76 -16.66 -8.10
C LEU A 434 -2.89 -16.69 -9.36
N TYR A 435 -1.88 -17.57 -9.39
CA TYR A 435 -1.00 -17.76 -10.55
C TYR A 435 -1.81 -18.12 -11.80
N ALA A 436 -2.69 -19.12 -11.69
CA ALA A 436 -3.51 -19.55 -12.83
C ALA A 436 -4.46 -18.46 -13.32
N ALA A 437 -5.09 -17.74 -12.40
CA ALA A 437 -6.00 -16.67 -12.77
C ALA A 437 -5.31 -15.50 -13.49
N ILE A 438 -4.11 -15.10 -13.04
CA ILE A 438 -3.36 -14.02 -13.71
C ILE A 438 -2.81 -14.48 -15.06
N ARG A 439 -2.41 -15.76 -15.18
CA ARG A 439 -1.81 -16.29 -16.41
C ARG A 439 -2.73 -16.21 -17.62
N LYS A 440 -4.04 -16.29 -17.44
CA LYS A 440 -5.02 -16.19 -18.54
C LYS A 440 -5.67 -14.80 -18.56
N PRO A 441 -5.78 -14.15 -19.74
CA PRO A 441 -6.52 -12.90 -19.85
C PRO A 441 -8.00 -13.11 -19.51
N ASN A 442 -8.63 -12.09 -18.91
CA ASN A 442 -10.05 -12.07 -18.53
C ASN A 442 -10.53 -13.21 -17.61
N CYS A 443 -9.62 -13.98 -17.00
CA CYS A 443 -9.99 -15.14 -16.19
C CYS A 443 -10.59 -14.72 -14.85
N LEU A 444 -11.78 -15.24 -14.52
CA LEU A 444 -12.46 -14.93 -13.26
C LEU A 444 -11.87 -15.74 -12.10
N VAL A 445 -11.96 -15.21 -10.88
CA VAL A 445 -11.60 -15.91 -9.64
C VAL A 445 -12.81 -15.94 -8.73
N VAL A 446 -13.29 -17.12 -8.42
CA VAL A 446 -14.37 -17.30 -7.44
C VAL A 446 -13.75 -17.49 -6.07
N SER A 447 -13.78 -16.45 -5.24
CA SER A 447 -13.34 -16.48 -3.86
C SER A 447 -13.95 -15.30 -3.08
N ASN A 448 -14.29 -15.54 -1.83
CA ASN A 448 -14.60 -14.48 -0.85
C ASN A 448 -13.36 -13.98 -0.12
N ASP A 449 -12.17 -14.53 -0.42
CA ASP A 449 -10.93 -14.01 0.12
C ASP A 449 -10.72 -12.55 -0.31
N GLN A 450 -10.27 -11.72 0.63
CA GLN A 450 -10.00 -10.31 0.40
C GLN A 450 -8.57 -10.05 -0.10
N MET A 451 -7.72 -11.08 -0.12
CA MET A 451 -6.32 -11.06 -0.57
C MET A 451 -5.52 -9.96 0.16
N ARG A 452 -5.75 -9.83 1.47
CA ARG A 452 -5.19 -8.75 2.30
C ARG A 452 -3.92 -9.12 3.05
N ASP A 453 -3.51 -10.38 2.95
CA ASP A 453 -2.33 -10.87 3.64
C ASP A 453 -1.08 -10.09 3.21
N HIS A 454 -0.17 -9.92 4.15
CA HIS A 454 1.08 -9.20 3.94
C HIS A 454 1.89 -9.75 2.75
N HIS A 455 1.73 -11.03 2.41
CA HIS A 455 2.29 -11.65 1.22
C HIS A 455 1.79 -10.98 -0.08
N PHE A 456 0.49 -10.75 -0.25
CA PHE A 456 -0.05 -10.09 -1.45
C PHE A 456 0.35 -8.61 -1.53
N SER A 457 0.72 -8.00 -0.40
CA SER A 457 1.22 -6.62 -0.38
C SER A 457 2.58 -6.44 -1.07
N LEU A 458 3.27 -7.54 -1.41
CA LEU A 458 4.53 -7.60 -2.17
C LEU A 458 4.33 -7.49 -3.68
N LEU A 459 3.10 -7.72 -4.16
CA LEU A 459 2.70 -7.55 -5.55
C LEU A 459 2.47 -6.06 -5.86
N SER A 460 2.49 -5.69 -7.15
CA SER A 460 2.16 -4.32 -7.60
C SER A 460 0.78 -3.90 -7.08
N ARG A 461 0.74 -3.12 -5.99
CA ARG A 461 -0.44 -3.00 -5.13
C ARG A 461 -1.67 -2.48 -5.87
N ARG A 462 -1.56 -1.43 -6.71
CA ARG A 462 -2.74 -0.87 -7.41
C ARG A 462 -3.15 -1.67 -8.62
N SER A 463 -2.20 -2.16 -9.40
CA SER A 463 -2.47 -3.04 -10.54
C SER A 463 -3.19 -4.32 -10.06
N PHE A 464 -2.74 -4.89 -8.94
CA PHE A 464 -3.37 -6.03 -8.30
C PHE A 464 -4.79 -5.72 -7.78
N LEU A 465 -5.01 -4.54 -7.19
CA LEU A 465 -6.35 -4.11 -6.74
C LEU A 465 -7.33 -3.97 -7.91
N ARG A 466 -6.91 -3.35 -9.01
CA ARG A 466 -7.73 -3.23 -10.24
C ARG A 466 -8.07 -4.60 -10.80
N TRP A 467 -7.09 -5.48 -10.87
CA TRP A 467 -7.32 -6.86 -11.30
C TRP A 467 -8.29 -7.57 -10.36
N ARG A 468 -8.13 -7.45 -9.04
CA ARG A 468 -9.05 -8.07 -8.08
C ARG A 468 -10.49 -7.61 -8.31
N GLN A 469 -10.74 -6.33 -8.54
CA GLN A 469 -12.08 -5.81 -8.82
C GLN A 469 -12.69 -6.38 -10.10
N ARG A 470 -11.89 -6.54 -11.14
CA ARG A 470 -12.38 -7.03 -12.43
C ARG A 470 -12.54 -8.54 -12.47
N HIS A 471 -11.73 -9.27 -11.71
CA HIS A 471 -11.64 -10.71 -11.86
C HIS A 471 -12.33 -11.46 -10.71
N ARG A 472 -12.46 -10.89 -9.52
CA ARG A 472 -13.04 -11.59 -8.36
C ARG A 472 -14.57 -11.64 -8.40
N VAL A 473 -15.10 -12.85 -8.44
CA VAL A 473 -16.51 -13.20 -8.23
C VAL A 473 -16.68 -13.58 -6.76
N THR A 474 -17.55 -12.86 -6.05
CA THR A 474 -17.90 -13.18 -4.65
C THR A 474 -19.17 -14.02 -4.61
N TYR A 475 -19.47 -14.62 -3.46
CA TYR A 475 -20.67 -15.43 -3.31
C TYR A 475 -21.24 -15.42 -1.90
N ALA A 476 -22.54 -15.66 -1.77
CA ALA A 476 -23.25 -15.75 -0.49
C ALA A 476 -24.09 -17.03 -0.43
N GLY A 477 -24.12 -17.70 0.72
CA GLY A 477 -24.97 -18.86 0.94
C GLY A 477 -26.37 -18.46 1.41
N ARG A 478 -27.41 -19.02 0.76
CA ARG A 478 -28.80 -18.97 1.22
C ARG A 478 -29.17 -20.34 1.79
N PHE A 479 -29.51 -20.37 3.06
CA PHE A 479 -29.90 -21.61 3.73
C PHE A 479 -31.41 -21.85 3.59
N ASN A 480 -31.78 -22.99 3.02
CA ASN A 480 -33.16 -23.44 3.00
C ASN A 480 -33.45 -24.24 4.28
N ARG A 481 -34.23 -23.65 5.20
CA ARG A 481 -34.58 -24.28 6.48
C ARG A 481 -35.40 -25.56 6.35
N MET A 482 -36.13 -25.75 5.26
CA MET A 482 -37.00 -26.89 5.05
C MET A 482 -36.25 -28.12 4.53
N THR A 483 -35.24 -27.91 3.68
CA THR A 483 -34.44 -28.99 3.08
C THR A 483 -33.07 -29.15 3.73
N GLY A 484 -32.65 -28.21 4.58
CA GLY A 484 -31.29 -28.16 5.13
C GLY A 484 -30.20 -27.85 4.09
N ALA A 485 -30.59 -27.56 2.84
CA ALA A 485 -29.66 -27.29 1.76
C ALA A 485 -29.15 -25.84 1.81
N VAL A 486 -27.87 -25.66 1.52
CA VAL A 486 -27.30 -24.34 1.21
C VAL A 486 -27.37 -24.16 -0.30
N THR A 487 -27.72 -22.96 -0.75
CA THR A 487 -27.60 -22.57 -2.14
C THR A 487 -26.67 -21.37 -2.30
N LEU A 488 -25.72 -21.41 -3.21
CA LEU A 488 -24.75 -20.33 -3.45
C LEU A 488 -25.28 -19.32 -4.47
N LEU A 489 -25.27 -18.03 -4.08
CA LEU A 489 -25.56 -16.90 -4.96
C LEU A 489 -24.25 -16.20 -5.32
N LEU A 490 -23.87 -16.25 -6.59
CA LEU A 490 -22.68 -15.58 -7.10
C LEU A 490 -22.98 -14.10 -7.40
N SER A 491 -22.01 -13.25 -7.10
CA SER A 491 -22.01 -11.82 -7.41
C SER A 491 -20.80 -11.55 -8.32
N PRO A 492 -21.00 -11.52 -9.65
CA PRO A 492 -19.93 -11.23 -10.60
C PRO A 492 -19.42 -9.78 -10.46
N PRO A 493 -18.18 -9.51 -10.88
CA PRO A 493 -17.65 -8.15 -10.91
C PRO A 493 -18.42 -7.28 -11.91
N ARG A 494 -18.35 -5.96 -11.72
CA ARG A 494 -18.99 -5.00 -12.64
C ARG A 494 -18.37 -5.10 -14.04
N PRO A 495 -19.16 -4.83 -15.10
CA PRO A 495 -18.64 -4.84 -16.47
C PRO A 495 -17.75 -3.62 -16.79
N TYR A 496 -17.56 -2.71 -15.85
CA TYR A 496 -16.74 -1.51 -15.96
C TYR A 496 -15.94 -1.28 -14.66
N ALA A 497 -14.81 -0.60 -14.77
CA ALA A 497 -14.00 -0.19 -13.62
C ALA A 497 -14.50 1.16 -13.06
N ILE A 498 -14.45 1.34 -11.73
CA ILE A 498 -14.75 2.62 -11.07
C ILE A 498 -13.46 3.44 -10.97
N TRP A 499 -12.99 3.92 -12.12
CA TRP A 499 -11.75 4.68 -12.26
C TRP A 499 -11.99 5.97 -13.04
N VAL A 500 -11.11 6.95 -12.83
CA VAL A 500 -10.95 8.03 -13.82
C VAL A 500 -10.57 7.39 -15.16
N GLN A 501 -11.31 7.71 -16.22
CA GLN A 501 -11.17 7.08 -17.53
C GLN A 501 -11.29 8.10 -18.65
N ARG A 502 -10.46 7.93 -19.68
CA ARG A 502 -10.65 8.63 -20.95
C ARG A 502 -11.87 8.07 -21.66
N GLY A 503 -12.74 8.94 -22.15
CA GLY A 503 -13.92 8.60 -22.94
C GLY A 503 -13.61 8.52 -24.44
N ARG A 504 -14.59 8.03 -25.23
CA ARG A 504 -14.42 7.71 -26.67
C ARG A 504 -14.89 8.79 -27.65
N VAL A 505 -15.39 9.92 -27.15
CA VAL A 505 -16.12 10.90 -28.01
C VAL A 505 -15.15 11.94 -28.57
N SER A 506 -14.16 12.35 -27.79
CA SER A 506 -13.12 13.33 -28.19
C SER A 506 -11.86 13.11 -27.34
N GLY A 507 -10.76 13.77 -27.71
CA GLY A 507 -9.51 13.76 -26.91
C GLY A 507 -9.66 14.37 -25.50
N THR A 508 -10.70 15.18 -25.30
CA THR A 508 -11.05 15.84 -24.03
C THR A 508 -12.23 15.20 -23.31
N HIS A 509 -12.72 14.05 -23.80
CA HIS A 509 -13.79 13.30 -23.15
C HIS A 509 -13.21 12.47 -22.00
N TRP A 510 -13.78 12.63 -20.81
CA TRP A 510 -13.41 11.96 -19.57
C TRP A 510 -14.66 11.51 -18.81
N HIS A 511 -14.53 10.38 -18.13
CA HIS A 511 -15.44 9.88 -17.10
C HIS A 511 -14.72 9.86 -15.76
N ILE A 512 -15.26 10.55 -14.76
CA ILE A 512 -14.61 10.73 -13.46
C ILE A 512 -15.63 10.34 -12.38
N PRO A 513 -15.44 9.24 -11.65
CA PRO A 513 -16.33 8.88 -10.55
C PRO A 513 -16.03 9.77 -9.34
N VAL A 514 -17.09 10.26 -8.71
CA VAL A 514 -17.03 11.23 -7.60
C VAL A 514 -17.73 10.65 -6.38
N ARG A 515 -17.09 10.81 -5.22
CA ARG A 515 -17.69 10.57 -3.92
C ARG A 515 -17.94 11.90 -3.21
N SER A 516 -19.19 12.33 -3.21
CA SER A 516 -19.66 13.56 -2.57
C SER A 516 -19.67 13.49 -1.04
N THR A 517 -19.71 12.30 -0.43
CA THR A 517 -19.69 12.17 1.03
C THR A 517 -18.35 12.51 1.69
N CYS A 518 -17.28 12.68 0.91
CA CYS A 518 -15.93 13.02 1.40
C CYS A 518 -15.36 14.12 0.52
N ASP A 519 -14.99 15.26 1.12
CA ASP A 519 -14.51 16.43 0.38
C ASP A 519 -13.21 16.15 -0.39
N ILE A 520 -12.21 15.63 0.33
CA ILE A 520 -10.88 15.30 -0.18
C ILE A 520 -10.48 13.98 0.46
N ILE A 521 -10.09 13.00 -0.36
CA ILE A 521 -9.72 11.67 0.12
C ILE A 521 -8.23 11.67 0.49
N ASP A 522 -7.92 11.69 1.79
CA ASP A 522 -6.52 11.73 2.30
C ASP A 522 -5.78 10.40 2.14
N GLN A 523 -6.37 9.43 1.44
CA GLN A 523 -5.73 8.16 1.15
C GLN A 523 -6.02 7.71 -0.28
N ALA A 524 -5.00 7.14 -0.93
CA ALA A 524 -5.29 6.12 -1.91
C ALA A 524 -5.93 4.95 -1.18
N THR A 525 -7.23 4.76 -1.38
CA THR A 525 -8.06 3.60 -1.03
C THR A 525 -7.20 2.43 -0.50
N ASN A 526 -7.35 2.09 0.79
CA ASN A 526 -6.86 0.87 1.49
C ASN A 526 -5.91 1.01 2.72
N ARG A 527 -5.94 2.10 3.52
CA ARG A 527 -5.43 2.04 4.92
C ARG A 527 -6.51 2.48 5.93
N LYS A 528 -6.58 1.79 7.07
CA LYS A 528 -7.51 2.17 8.15
C LYS A 528 -6.84 3.18 9.08
N THR A 529 -7.53 4.28 9.35
CA THR A 529 -7.47 5.03 10.61
C THR A 529 -8.90 5.20 11.14
N GLU A 530 -9.06 5.41 12.45
CA GLU A 530 -10.36 5.33 13.16
C GLU A 530 -11.41 6.37 12.71
N ASN A 531 -11.01 7.40 11.97
CA ASN A 531 -11.89 8.49 11.51
C ASN A 531 -12.20 8.47 10.00
N ASP A 532 -11.82 7.42 9.27
CA ASP A 532 -11.84 7.45 7.80
C ASP A 532 -13.11 6.88 7.14
N VAL A 533 -13.49 7.52 6.04
CA VAL A 533 -14.65 7.20 5.21
C VAL A 533 -14.42 5.85 4.52
N ASP A 534 -15.31 4.87 4.73
CA ASP A 534 -15.20 3.51 4.17
C ASP A 534 -15.25 3.56 2.64
N VAL A 535 -14.10 3.66 1.96
CA VAL A 535 -13.97 3.40 0.52
C VAL A 535 -13.87 1.89 0.37
N GLY A 536 -14.77 1.30 -0.42
CA GLY A 536 -15.05 -0.13 -0.46
C GLY A 536 -13.77 -0.97 -0.51
N LYS A 537 -13.53 -1.77 0.54
CA LYS A 537 -12.33 -2.60 0.76
C LYS A 537 -12.10 -3.66 -0.32
N ASP A 538 -13.07 -3.84 -1.19
CA ASP A 538 -13.07 -4.76 -2.34
C ASP A 538 -12.53 -4.11 -3.61
N GLY A 539 -12.28 -2.79 -3.56
CA GLY A 539 -11.96 -1.98 -4.72
C GLY A 539 -13.18 -1.61 -5.57
N ASP A 540 -14.38 -2.05 -5.18
CA ASP A 540 -15.64 -1.48 -5.67
C ASP A 540 -15.89 -0.17 -4.92
N ASP A 541 -15.04 0.82 -5.20
CA ASP A 541 -15.04 2.07 -4.46
C ASP A 541 -16.41 2.74 -4.58
N ALA A 542 -16.96 3.14 -3.45
CA ALA A 542 -18.24 3.81 -3.42
C ALA A 542 -18.13 5.15 -4.14
N TYR A 543 -19.00 5.36 -5.13
CA TYR A 543 -19.20 6.63 -5.81
C TYR A 543 -20.67 7.02 -5.69
N ASP A 544 -20.91 8.33 -5.65
CA ASP A 544 -22.26 8.89 -5.61
C ASP A 544 -22.73 9.28 -7.01
N THR A 545 -21.81 9.78 -7.85
CA THR A 545 -22.09 10.22 -9.22
C THR A 545 -20.86 10.04 -10.10
N TRP A 546 -21.05 10.07 -11.41
CA TRP A 546 -19.98 10.25 -12.38
C TRP A 546 -20.02 11.68 -12.92
N LEU A 547 -18.88 12.20 -13.34
CA LEU A 547 -18.78 13.36 -14.23
C LEU A 547 -18.45 12.86 -15.63
N CYS A 548 -19.15 13.39 -16.63
CA CYS A 548 -18.85 13.15 -18.03
C CYS A 548 -18.59 14.49 -18.72
N THR A 549 -17.44 14.60 -19.38
CA THR A 549 -17.02 15.83 -20.09
C THR A 549 -17.31 15.80 -21.58
N ALA A 550 -18.03 14.79 -22.08
CA ALA A 550 -18.52 14.84 -23.45
C ALA A 550 -19.43 16.07 -23.61
N GLY A 551 -19.18 16.86 -24.66
CA GLY A 551 -20.18 17.78 -25.18
C GLY A 551 -21.46 17.00 -25.43
N SER A 552 -22.62 17.60 -25.16
CA SER A 552 -23.92 16.94 -25.33
C SER A 552 -24.00 16.25 -26.69
N VAL A 553 -23.93 14.92 -26.71
CA VAL A 553 -24.13 14.15 -27.92
C VAL A 553 -25.62 14.27 -28.22
N CYS A 554 -25.93 15.00 -29.29
CA CYS A 554 -27.29 15.15 -29.80
C CYS A 554 -27.92 13.75 -29.94
N THR A 555 -29.14 13.64 -29.44
CA THR A 555 -29.96 12.42 -29.43
C THR A 555 -29.97 11.66 -30.76
N ARG A 556 -29.81 10.34 -30.64
CA ARG A 556 -30.34 9.27 -31.52
C ARG A 556 -29.92 9.32 -33.00
N ILE A 557 -29.01 8.44 -33.37
CA ILE A 557 -29.22 7.62 -34.56
C ILE A 557 -29.42 6.19 -34.07
N ALA A 558 -30.69 5.82 -33.95
CA ALA A 558 -31.09 4.43 -33.89
C ALA A 558 -30.93 3.85 -35.30
N GLY A 559 -30.18 2.77 -35.42
CA GLY A 559 -30.09 2.01 -36.66
C GLY A 559 -28.66 1.74 -37.08
N GLU A 560 -27.99 0.85 -36.35
CA GLU A 560 -27.09 -0.16 -36.91
C GLU A 560 -26.76 -1.14 -35.77
N THR A 561 -27.57 -2.19 -35.69
CA THR A 561 -27.33 -3.40 -34.89
C THR A 561 -26.24 -4.27 -35.54
N PRO A 562 -25.55 -5.12 -34.74
CA PRO A 562 -24.23 -5.69 -35.06
C PRO A 562 -24.19 -6.70 -36.21
#